data_AF-X1PQW7-F1
#
_entry.id   AF-X1PQW7-F1
#
_cell.length_a   1.000
_cell.length_b   1.000
_cell.length_c   1.000
_cell.angle_alpha   90.00
_cell.angle_beta   90.00
_cell.angle_gamma   90.00
#
_symmetry.space_group_name_H-M   'P 1'
#
loop_
_entity.id
_entity.type
_entity.pdbx_description
1 polymer ?
#
loop_
_entity_poly.entity_id
_entity_poly.type
_entity_poly.pdbx_seq_one_letter_code
_entity_poly.pdbx_strand_id
1 'polypeptide(L)'
;VCGVTATGLLLLRIVDPDAKTPALEAFGYKQLLHEPIMGGGLWTGAVVPLIYNYGPVPIFLFCAGMLVLWTILYRILFYRK
;
A
#
# COMPACT_ATOMS: atom_id res chain seq x y z
N VAL A 1 10.72 -6.55 5.21
CA VAL A 1 9.74 -5.50 4.83
C VAL A 1 9.28 -4.70 6.06
N CYS A 2 8.96 -5.33 7.19
CA CYS A 2 8.64 -4.61 8.45
C CYS A 2 9.75 -3.67 8.97
N GLY A 3 10.99 -3.79 8.47
CA GLY A 3 12.11 -2.94 8.87
C GLY A 3 11.91 -1.45 8.51
N VAL A 4 11.38 -1.13 7.34
CA VAL A 4 11.20 0.28 6.94
C VAL A 4 10.10 0.97 7.75
N THR A 5 8.99 0.28 8.02
CA THR A 5 7.97 0.81 8.95
C THR A 5 8.48 0.88 10.38
N ALA A 6 9.21 -0.11 10.88
CA ALA A 6 9.78 -0.06 12.23
C ALA A 6 10.73 1.13 12.39
N THR A 7 11.61 1.39 11.42
CA THR A 7 12.48 2.56 11.42
C THR A 7 11.69 3.87 11.31
N GLY A 8 10.66 3.93 10.45
CA GLY A 8 9.79 5.09 10.34
C GLY A 8 9.04 5.42 11.65
N LEU A 9 8.52 4.38 12.32
CA LEU A 9 7.85 4.53 13.61
C LEU A 9 8.82 4.97 14.71
N LEU A 10 10.06 4.47 14.68
CA LEU A 10 11.12 4.81 15.63
C LEU A 10 11.57 6.27 15.44
N LEU A 11 11.74 6.73 14.19
CA LEU A 11 12.01 8.13 13.88
C LEU A 11 10.86 9.06 14.30
N LEU A 12 9.61 8.65 14.08
CA LEU A 12 8.44 9.38 14.57
C LEU A 12 8.41 9.48 16.10
N ARG A 13 8.80 8.41 16.80
CA ARG A 13 8.93 8.43 18.27
C ARG A 13 10.07 9.30 18.78
N ILE A 14 11.11 9.55 17.97
CA ILE A 14 12.19 10.48 18.30
C ILE A 14 11.73 11.93 18.10
N VAL A 15 11.01 12.21 17.01
CA VAL A 15 10.55 13.57 16.65
C VAL A 15 9.32 14.00 17.44
N ASP A 16 8.40 13.08 17.72
CA ASP A 16 7.16 13.33 18.47
C ASP A 16 6.93 12.22 19.52
N PRO A 17 7.70 12.23 20.62
CA PRO A 17 7.62 11.20 21.67
C PRO A 17 6.27 11.20 22.40
N ASP A 18 5.67 12.39 22.55
CA ASP A 18 4.39 12.61 23.25
C ASP A 18 3.17 12.35 22.33
N ALA A 19 3.39 12.00 21.06
CA ALA A 19 2.34 11.83 20.04
C ALA A 19 1.36 13.01 19.99
N LYS A 20 1.87 14.23 20.12
CA LYS A 20 1.05 15.45 20.10
C LYS A 20 0.52 15.76 18.71
N THR A 21 1.16 15.21 17.68
CA THR A 21 0.75 15.37 16.28
C THR A 21 0.01 14.13 15.78
N PRO A 22 -0.92 14.28 14.82
CA PRO A 22 -1.62 13.14 14.21
C PRO A 22 -0.71 12.29 13.31
N ALA A 23 0.60 12.57 13.25
CA ALA A 23 1.54 11.89 12.36
C ALA A 23 1.71 10.41 12.71
N LEU A 24 1.72 10.06 14.01
CA LEU A 24 1.90 8.68 14.45
C LEU A 24 0.70 7.80 14.06
N GLU A 25 -0.53 8.28 14.27
CA GLU A 25 -1.75 7.58 13.84
C GLU A 25 -1.87 7.53 12.32
N ALA A 26 -1.65 8.63 11.62
CA ALA A 26 -1.75 8.67 10.17
C ALA A 26 -0.76 7.73 9.48
N PHE A 27 0.47 7.62 10.01
CA PHE A 27 1.51 6.73 9.50
C PHE A 27 1.21 5.26 9.85
N GLY A 28 0.90 4.97 11.12
CA GLY A 28 0.60 3.61 11.58
C GLY A 28 -0.63 3.01 10.90
N TYR A 29 -1.69 3.79 10.69
CA TYR A 29 -2.95 3.27 10.15
C TYR A 29 -2.87 2.98 8.64
N LYS A 30 -2.12 3.79 7.87
CA LYS A 30 -2.09 3.68 6.41
C LYS A 30 -0.87 2.92 5.90
N GLN A 31 0.30 3.10 6.50
CA GLN A 31 1.54 2.51 6.00
C GLN A 31 1.72 1.06 6.49
N LEU A 32 1.49 0.81 7.80
CA LEU A 32 1.69 -0.50 8.41
C LEU A 32 0.74 -1.57 7.84
N LEU A 33 -0.50 -1.21 7.51
CA LEU A 33 -1.47 -2.13 6.91
C LEU A 33 -1.27 -2.31 5.39
N HIS A 34 -0.76 -1.29 4.70
CA HIS A 34 -0.56 -1.33 3.25
C HIS A 34 0.75 -2.04 2.85
N GLU A 35 1.82 -1.94 3.65
CA GLU A 35 3.12 -2.54 3.34
C GLU A 35 3.10 -4.07 3.21
N PRO A 36 2.43 -4.84 4.08
CA PRO A 36 2.35 -6.29 3.96
C PRO A 36 1.60 -6.75 2.69
N ILE A 37 0.64 -5.95 2.22
CA ILE A 37 -0.22 -6.31 1.09
C ILE A 37 0.41 -5.86 -0.23
N MET A 38 0.72 -4.57 -0.35
CA MET A 38 1.13 -3.91 -1.60
C MET A 38 2.60 -3.48 -1.62
N GLY A 39 3.20 -3.15 -0.47
CA GLY A 39 4.56 -2.58 -0.40
C GLY A 39 5.69 -3.58 -0.57
N GLY A 40 5.46 -4.87 -0.33
CA GLY A 40 6.52 -5.88 -0.50
C GLY A 40 6.26 -7.28 0.05
N GLY A 41 5.06 -7.58 0.56
CA GLY A 41 4.73 -8.89 1.12
C GLY A 41 4.01 -9.80 0.13
N LEU A 42 2.68 -9.79 0.17
CA LEU A 42 1.84 -10.76 -0.53
C LEU A 42 1.80 -10.55 -2.04
N TRP A 43 1.47 -9.34 -2.52
CA TRP A 43 1.34 -9.10 -3.96
C TRP A 43 2.69 -9.15 -4.67
N THR A 44 3.66 -8.36 -4.20
CA THR A 44 4.99 -8.27 -4.81
C THR A 44 5.75 -9.60 -4.77
N GLY A 45 5.60 -10.38 -3.69
CA GLY A 45 6.18 -11.73 -3.60
C GLY A 45 5.47 -12.77 -4.46
N ALA A 46 4.14 -12.70 -4.57
CA ALA A 46 3.35 -13.63 -5.39
C ALA A 46 3.43 -13.34 -6.89
N VAL A 47 3.80 -12.13 -7.30
CA VAL A 47 3.91 -11.75 -8.71
C VAL A 47 4.92 -12.61 -9.47
N VAL A 48 6.06 -12.97 -8.87
CA VAL A 48 7.08 -13.82 -9.53
C VAL A 48 6.54 -15.21 -9.89
N PRO A 49 5.96 -16.01 -8.96
CA PRO A 49 5.35 -17.29 -9.31
C PRO A 49 4.10 -17.14 -10.18
N LEU A 50 3.32 -16.08 -10.04
CA LEU A 50 2.17 -15.81 -10.91
C LEU A 50 2.62 -15.58 -12.37
N ILE A 51 3.65 -14.78 -12.60
CA ILE A 51 4.21 -14.53 -13.95
C ILE A 51 4.77 -15.83 -14.52
N TYR A 52 5.44 -16.65 -13.71
CA TYR A 52 6.01 -17.91 -14.17
C TYR A 52 4.94 -18.89 -14.68
N ASN A 53 3.76 -18.95 -14.03
CA ASN A 53 2.71 -19.89 -14.41
C ASN A 53 1.74 -19.36 -15.49
N TYR A 54 1.40 -18.07 -15.46
CA TYR A 54 0.37 -17.49 -16.32
C TYR A 54 0.93 -16.53 -17.38
N GLY A 55 2.22 -16.22 -17.33
CA GLY A 55 2.86 -15.24 -18.19
C GLY A 55 2.60 -13.79 -17.75
N PRO A 56 3.33 -12.82 -18.32
CA PRO A 56 3.27 -11.41 -17.91
C PRO A 56 2.00 -10.69 -18.36
N VAL A 57 1.42 -11.09 -19.51
CA VAL A 57 0.28 -10.42 -20.15
C VAL A 57 -1.00 -10.41 -19.29
N PRO A 58 -1.47 -11.54 -18.72
CA PRO A 58 -2.69 -11.54 -17.90
C PRO A 58 -2.54 -10.74 -16.60
N ILE A 59 -1.35 -10.73 -16.00
CA ILE A 59 -1.09 -9.98 -14.77
C ILE A 59 -1.07 -8.48 -15.04
N PHE A 60 -0.50 -8.08 -16.18
CA PHE A 60 -0.54 -6.69 -16.63
C PHE A 60 -1.97 -6.20 -16.86
N LEU A 61 -2.80 -7.00 -17.55
CA LEU A 61 -4.22 -6.68 -17.78
C LEU A 61 -5.00 -6.58 -16.47
N PHE A 62 -4.72 -7.47 -15.51
CA PHE A 62 -5.33 -7.43 -14.19
C PHE A 62 -4.98 -6.13 -13.43
N CYS A 63 -3.69 -5.77 -13.37
CA CYS A 63 -3.24 -4.51 -12.77
C CYS A 63 -3.87 -3.27 -13.44
N ALA A 64 -3.89 -3.25 -14.78
CA ALA A 64 -4.51 -2.17 -15.54
C ALA A 64 -6.02 -2.06 -15.26
N GLY A 65 -6.72 -3.21 -15.19
CA GLY A 65 -8.12 -3.27 -14.82
C GLY A 65 -8.40 -2.72 -13.41
N MET A 66 -7.56 -3.07 -12.43
CA MET A 66 -7.67 -2.53 -11.07
C MET A 66 -7.47 -1.01 -11.01
N LEU A 67 -6.52 -0.46 -11.77
CA LEU A 67 -6.31 1.00 -11.85
C LEU A 67 -7.51 1.71 -12.46
N VAL A 68 -8.07 1.17 -13.56
CA VAL A 68 -9.28 1.72 -14.19
C VAL A 68 -10.47 1.66 -13.24
N LEU A 69 -10.65 0.54 -12.54
CA LEU A 69 -11.70 0.38 -11.54
C LEU A 69 -11.56 1.41 -10.40
N TRP A 70 -10.35 1.59 -9.86
CA TRP A 70 -10.12 2.54 -8.76
C TRP A 70 -10.33 3.99 -9.19
N THR A 71 -9.90 4.35 -10.40
CA THR A 71 -10.12 5.71 -10.94
C THR A 71 -11.59 5.99 -11.21
N ILE A 72 -12.35 5.00 -11.69
CA ILE A 72 -13.81 5.09 -11.85
C ILE A 72 -14.49 5.22 -10.49
N LEU A 73 -14.13 4.37 -9.50
CA LEU A 73 -14.69 4.46 -8.15
C LEU A 73 -14.40 5.81 -7.49
N TYR A 74 -13.16 6.30 -7.60
CA TYR A 74 -12.78 7.62 -7.12
C TYR A 74 -13.64 8.71 -7.77
N ARG A 75 -13.80 8.68 -9.09
CA ARG A 75 -14.66 9.61 -9.83
C ARG A 75 -16.12 9.51 -9.36
N ILE A 76 -16.68 8.33 -9.14
CA ILE A 76 -18.07 8.18 -8.70
C ILE A 76 -18.29 8.67 -7.26
N LEU A 77 -17.37 8.35 -6.34
CA LEU A 77 -17.49 8.69 -4.92
C LEU A 77 -17.19 10.17 -4.62
N PHE A 78 -16.19 10.76 -5.27
CA PHE A 78 -15.76 12.14 -4.99
C PHE A 78 -16.45 13.19 -5.86
N TYR A 79 -16.99 12.84 -7.03
CA TYR A 79 -17.74 13.79 -7.89
C TYR A 79 -19.22 13.91 -7.48
N ARG A 80 -19.63 13.16 -6.46
CA ARG A 80 -20.98 13.17 -5.87
C ARG A 80 -21.03 13.86 -4.49
N LYS A 81 -19.96 14.56 -4.12
CA LYS A 81 -19.89 15.58 -3.06
C LYS A 81 -19.55 16.92 -3.72
#